data_AF-A0A0R1WA63-F1
#
_entry.id   AF-A0A0R1WA63-F1
#
_cell.length_a   1.000
_cell.length_b   1.000
_cell.length_c   1.000
_cell.angle_alpha   90.00
_cell.angle_beta   90.00
_cell.angle_gamma   90.00
#
_symmetry.space_group_name_H-M   'P 1'
#
loop_
_entity.id
_entity.type
_entity.pdbx_description
1 polymer ?
#
loop_
_entity_poly.entity_id
_entity_poly.type
_entity_poly.pdbx_seq_one_letter_code
_entity_poly.pdbx_strand_id
1 'polypeptide(L)'
;MGLKQADIFNPDGSIKQNAFIHDRKTGKPNTLYLKPVQTELLLYRQWLLDHKLDSEWLFPSIQHPERHITEKQFYKIMSKVGDLLGINYLGTHTMRKTGAYRVYTQSNYNIGLVMHLLNHSSEAMTLVYLGLDQASTESMLDQIDFG
;
A
#
# COMPACT_ATOMS: atom_id res chain seq x y z
N MET A 1 -8.03 -0.92 -8.87
CA MET A 1 -7.37 0.08 -9.75
C MET A 1 -6.23 -0.63 -10.46
N GLY A 2 -6.08 -0.50 -11.78
CA GLY A 2 -4.96 -1.09 -12.51
C GLY A 2 -3.86 -0.05 -12.66
N LEU A 3 -2.70 -0.27 -12.03
CA LEU A 3 -1.51 0.56 -12.25
C LEU A 3 -0.85 0.13 -13.56
N LYS A 4 -0.41 1.10 -14.37
CA LYS A 4 0.36 0.88 -15.58
C LYS A 4 1.85 1.07 -15.32
N GLN A 5 2.69 0.46 -16.14
CA GLN A 5 4.14 0.68 -16.08
C GLN A 5 4.48 2.16 -16.27
N ALA A 6 3.78 2.85 -17.17
CA ALA A 6 3.95 4.29 -17.40
C ALA A 6 3.56 5.18 -16.21
N ASP A 7 2.81 4.67 -15.21
CA ASP A 7 2.54 5.42 -13.99
C ASP A 7 3.78 5.50 -13.08
N ILE A 8 4.68 4.52 -13.19
CA ILE A 8 5.83 4.30 -12.30
C ILE A 8 7.16 4.63 -12.98
N PHE A 9 7.32 4.21 -14.23
CA PHE A 9 8.57 4.30 -14.97
C PHE A 9 8.54 5.43 -16.00
N ASN A 10 9.69 6.08 -16.16
CA ASN A 10 9.96 6.99 -17.26
C ASN A 10 10.35 6.20 -18.53
N PRO A 11 10.28 6.82 -19.72
CA PRO A 11 10.67 6.18 -20.98
C PRO A 11 12.12 5.66 -20.99
N ASP A 12 13.02 6.33 -20.27
CA ASP A 12 14.43 5.94 -20.13
C ASP A 12 14.66 4.75 -19.17
N GLY A 13 13.60 4.23 -18.56
CA GLY A 13 13.66 3.11 -17.63
C GLY A 13 13.75 3.50 -16.15
N SER A 14 14.04 4.77 -15.83
CA SER A 14 14.14 5.25 -14.46
C SER A 14 12.79 5.28 -13.74
N ILE A 15 12.80 5.18 -12.41
CA ILE A 15 11.59 5.25 -11.59
C ILE A 15 11.29 6.71 -11.26
N LYS A 16 10.03 7.13 -11.45
CA LYS A 16 9.55 8.44 -11.05
C LYS A 16 9.66 8.64 -9.53
N GLN A 17 9.85 9.87 -9.07
CA GLN A 17 9.83 10.15 -7.63
C GLN A 17 8.43 9.92 -7.03
N ASN A 18 7.40 10.33 -7.77
CA ASN A 18 6.01 10.21 -7.38
C ASN A 18 5.17 9.62 -8.52
N ALA A 19 4.17 8.80 -8.19
CA ALA A 19 3.11 8.39 -9.11
C ALA A 19 1.80 9.10 -8.76
N PHE A 20 1.20 9.77 -9.74
CA PHE A 20 -0.06 10.48 -9.59
C PHE A 20 -1.20 9.60 -10.08
N ILE A 21 -2.10 9.25 -9.18
CA ILE A 21 -3.17 8.29 -9.42
C ILE A 21 -4.52 8.82 -8.93
N HIS A 22 -5.62 8.26 -9.42
CA HIS A 22 -6.96 8.57 -8.94
C HIS A 22 -7.58 7.33 -8.30
N ASP A 23 -8.08 7.46 -7.07
CA ASP A 23 -8.77 6.38 -6.39
C ASP A 23 -10.07 6.04 -7.13
N ARG A 24 -10.23 4.79 -7.54
CA ARG A 24 -11.38 4.35 -8.36
C ARG A 24 -12.73 4.55 -7.64
N LYS A 25 -12.78 4.39 -6.33
CA LYS A 25 -14.02 4.41 -5.55
C LYS A 25 -14.47 5.83 -5.27
N THR A 26 -13.53 6.71 -4.96
CA THR A 26 -13.82 8.08 -4.50
C THR A 26 -13.55 9.14 -5.55
N GLY A 27 -12.81 8.82 -6.62
CA GLY A 27 -12.34 9.77 -7.63
C GLY A 27 -11.26 10.73 -7.13
N LYS A 28 -10.88 10.67 -5.84
CA LYS A 28 -9.91 11.59 -5.27
C LYS A 28 -8.51 11.35 -5.85
N PRO A 29 -7.75 12.42 -6.16
CA PRO A 29 -6.35 12.28 -6.51
C PRO A 29 -5.58 11.71 -5.31
N ASN A 30 -4.53 10.95 -5.62
CA ASN A 30 -3.61 10.39 -4.65
C ASN A 30 -2.20 10.37 -5.26
N THR A 31 -1.21 10.74 -4.45
CA THR A 31 0.19 10.82 -4.88
C THR A 31 0.98 9.79 -4.09
N LEU A 32 1.56 8.81 -4.79
CA LEU A 32 2.39 7.78 -4.19
C LEU A 32 3.85 8.19 -4.25
N TYR A 33 4.53 8.28 -3.10
CA TYR A 33 5.97 8.48 -3.03
C TYR A 33 6.70 7.16 -3.23
N LEU A 34 7.48 7.03 -4.31
CA LEU A 34 8.02 5.75 -4.76
C LEU A 34 9.42 5.42 -4.21
N LYS A 35 10.15 6.42 -3.68
CA LYS A 35 11.53 6.23 -3.18
C LYS A 35 11.69 5.02 -2.25
N PRO A 36 10.78 4.74 -1.29
CA PRO A 36 10.95 3.62 -0.37
C PRO A 36 10.85 2.23 -1.02
N VAL A 37 10.34 2.13 -2.24
CA VAL A 37 10.10 0.85 -2.96
C VAL A 37 10.83 0.77 -4.30
N GLN A 38 11.79 1.68 -4.55
CA GLN A 38 12.48 1.77 -5.84
C GLN A 38 13.24 0.47 -6.18
N THR A 39 13.95 -0.10 -5.20
CA THR A 39 14.73 -1.32 -5.42
C THR A 39 13.82 -2.49 -5.79
N GLU A 40 12.71 -2.68 -5.08
CA GLU A 40 11.73 -3.73 -5.32
C GLU A 40 11.06 -3.57 -6.68
N LEU A 41 10.74 -2.34 -7.08
CA LEU A 41 10.18 -2.04 -8.39
C LEU A 41 11.16 -2.36 -9.54
N LEU A 42 12.46 -2.08 -9.37
CA LEU A 42 13.48 -2.43 -10.36
C LEU A 42 13.66 -3.95 -10.46
N LEU A 43 13.78 -4.64 -9.32
CA LEU A 43 13.89 -6.10 -9.28
C LEU A 43 12.69 -6.77 -9.94
N TYR A 44 11.49 -6.28 -9.64
CA TYR A 44 10.27 -6.80 -10.22
C TYR A 44 10.16 -6.52 -11.72
N ARG A 45 10.57 -5.32 -12.19
CA ARG A 45 10.63 -5.03 -13.62
C ARG A 45 11.60 -5.94 -14.36
N GLN A 46 12.77 -6.20 -13.78
CA GLN A 46 13.73 -7.14 -14.36
C GLN A 46 13.11 -8.55 -14.45
N TRP A 47 12.44 -8.99 -13.39
CA TRP A 47 11.73 -10.26 -13.38
C TRP A 47 10.68 -10.36 -14.50
N LEU A 48 9.90 -9.30 -14.77
CA LEU A 48 8.95 -9.26 -15.89
C LEU A 48 9.64 -9.47 -17.25
N LEU A 49 10.79 -8.82 -17.45
CA LEU A 49 11.58 -8.94 -18.69
C LEU A 49 12.14 -10.35 -18.86
N ASP A 50 12.71 -10.92 -17.80
CA ASP A 50 13.29 -12.28 -17.82
C ASP A 50 12.24 -13.34 -18.17
N HIS A 51 10.98 -13.11 -17.77
CA HIS A 51 9.85 -14.00 -18.03
C HIS A 51 9.08 -13.65 -19.31
N LYS A 52 9.55 -12.67 -20.09
CA LYS A 52 8.94 -12.21 -21.35
C LYS A 52 7.47 -11.79 -21.18
N LEU A 53 7.13 -11.20 -20.04
CA LEU A 53 5.80 -10.67 -19.75
C LEU A 53 5.70 -9.23 -20.29
N ASP A 54 5.41 -9.12 -21.59
CA ASP A 54 5.14 -7.82 -22.22
C ASP A 54 3.71 -7.36 -21.88
N SER A 55 3.60 -6.23 -21.16
CA SER A 55 2.33 -5.70 -20.69
C SER A 55 2.42 -4.21 -20.39
N GLU A 56 1.37 -3.46 -20.69
CA GLU A 56 1.23 -2.08 -20.19
C GLU A 56 0.97 -2.01 -18.68
N TRP A 57 0.48 -3.09 -18.06
CA TRP A 57 0.11 -3.14 -16.65
C TRP A 57 1.35 -3.38 -15.78
N LEU A 58 1.41 -2.70 -14.65
CA LEU A 58 2.46 -2.91 -13.65
C LEU A 58 2.36 -4.33 -13.06
N PHE A 59 1.15 -4.77 -12.74
CA PHE A 59 0.89 -6.12 -12.23
C PHE A 59 0.02 -6.89 -13.23
N PRO A 60 0.61 -7.46 -14.30
CA PRO A 60 -0.14 -8.19 -15.31
C PRO A 60 -0.61 -9.55 -14.78
N SER A 61 -1.67 -10.08 -15.40
CA SER A 61 -1.98 -11.50 -15.29
C SER A 61 -0.93 -12.31 -16.04
N ILE A 62 -0.38 -13.34 -15.38
CA ILE A 62 0.61 -14.23 -16.00
C ILE A 62 0.02 -14.98 -17.22
N GLN A 63 -1.26 -15.35 -17.14
CA GLN A 63 -1.95 -16.09 -18.23
C GLN A 63 -2.43 -15.17 -19.36
N HIS A 64 -2.70 -13.90 -19.03
CA HIS A 64 -3.32 -12.93 -19.92
C HIS A 64 -2.61 -11.57 -19.73
N PRO A 65 -1.38 -11.39 -20.25
CA PRO A 65 -0.56 -10.21 -20.00
C PRO A 65 -1.24 -8.90 -20.44
N GLU A 66 -2.21 -8.95 -21.35
CA GLU A 66 -3.00 -7.79 -21.77
C GLU A 66 -3.94 -7.26 -20.67
N ARG A 67 -4.08 -7.98 -19.55
CA ARG A 67 -4.94 -7.62 -18.42
C ARG A 67 -4.13 -7.46 -17.14
N HIS A 68 -4.55 -6.56 -16.26
CA HIS A 68 -4.03 -6.51 -14.90
C HIS A 68 -4.54 -7.68 -14.04
N ILE A 69 -3.82 -7.99 -12.97
CA ILE A 69 -4.27 -8.94 -11.95
C ILE A 69 -5.64 -8.54 -11.39
N THR A 70 -6.52 -9.51 -11.22
CA THR A 70 -7.85 -9.26 -10.63
C THR A 70 -7.77 -9.20 -9.10
N GLU A 71 -8.69 -8.49 -8.46
CA GLU A 71 -8.79 -8.44 -7.00
C GLU A 71 -8.98 -9.84 -6.39
N LYS A 72 -9.76 -10.70 -7.06
CA LYS A 72 -9.94 -12.11 -6.68
C LYS A 72 -8.62 -12.88 -6.72
N GLN A 73 -7.79 -12.67 -7.74
CA GLN A 73 -6.50 -13.33 -7.84
C GLN A 73 -5.52 -12.81 -6.80
N PHE A 74 -5.51 -11.49 -6.55
CA PHE A 74 -4.71 -10.90 -5.47
C PHE A 74 -5.11 -11.49 -4.11
N TYR A 75 -6.41 -11.60 -3.82
CA TYR A 75 -6.89 -12.24 -2.58
C TYR A 75 -6.41 -13.69 -2.44
N LYS A 76 -6.46 -14.49 -3.53
CA LYS A 76 -5.93 -15.87 -3.51
C LYS A 76 -4.44 -15.92 -3.19
N ILE A 77 -3.64 -15.01 -3.76
CA ILE A 77 -2.21 -14.90 -3.46
C ILE A 77 -2.02 -14.58 -1.98
N MET A 78 -2.73 -13.58 -1.46
CA MET A 78 -2.64 -13.20 -0.05
C MET A 78 -3.07 -14.34 0.89
N SER A 79 -4.14 -15.07 0.58
CA SER A 79 -4.58 -16.23 1.36
C SER A 79 -3.48 -17.29 1.42
N LYS A 80 -2.89 -17.64 0.28
CA LYS A 80 -1.80 -18.61 0.22
C LYS A 80 -0.57 -18.16 1.00
N VAL A 81 -0.23 -16.87 0.95
CA VAL A 81 0.86 -16.30 1.78
C VAL A 81 0.51 -16.42 3.26
N GLY A 82 -0.74 -16.16 3.65
CA GLY A 82 -1.23 -16.37 5.01
C GLY A 82 -1.04 -17.82 5.47
N ASP A 83 -1.47 -18.79 4.67
CA ASP A 83 -1.32 -20.22 4.97
C ASP A 83 0.16 -20.62 5.16
N LEU A 84 1.04 -20.13 4.27
CA LEU A 84 2.49 -20.41 4.34
C LEU A 84 3.16 -19.80 5.59
N LEU A 85 2.65 -18.68 6.08
CA LEU A 85 3.17 -17.99 7.26
C LEU A 85 2.45 -18.39 8.55
N GLY A 86 1.40 -19.21 8.48
CA GLY A 86 0.55 -19.54 9.64
C GLY A 86 -0.32 -18.37 10.12
N ILE A 87 -0.67 -17.43 9.23
CA ILE A 87 -1.44 -16.22 9.53
C ILE A 87 -2.83 -16.31 8.88
N ASN A 88 -3.88 -16.34 9.70
CA ASN A 88 -5.28 -16.50 9.24
C ASN A 88 -6.04 -15.18 8.98
N TYR A 89 -5.42 -14.03 9.24
CA TYR A 89 -6.06 -12.69 9.11
C TYR A 89 -5.47 -11.84 7.97
N LEU A 90 -4.68 -12.45 7.08
CA LEU A 90 -4.06 -11.75 5.96
C LEU A 90 -5.08 -11.52 4.83
N GLY A 91 -5.60 -10.29 4.76
CA GLY A 91 -6.54 -9.85 3.73
C GLY A 91 -6.01 -8.69 2.89
N THR A 92 -6.84 -8.21 1.97
CA THR A 92 -6.49 -7.12 1.03
C THR A 92 -6.22 -5.78 1.72
N HIS A 93 -6.78 -5.57 2.92
CA HIS A 93 -6.59 -4.35 3.71
C HIS A 93 -5.52 -4.48 4.80
N THR A 94 -5.08 -5.70 5.14
CA THR A 94 -4.21 -5.95 6.30
C THR A 94 -2.86 -5.22 6.15
N MET A 95 -2.24 -5.30 4.97
CA MET A 95 -0.98 -4.60 4.71
C MET A 95 -1.13 -3.08 4.76
N ARG A 96 -2.25 -2.52 4.27
CA ARG A 96 -2.51 -1.08 4.30
C ARG A 96 -2.71 -0.57 5.73
N LYS A 97 -3.47 -1.31 6.56
CA LYS A 97 -3.64 -1.00 8.00
C LYS A 97 -2.30 -1.05 8.72
N THR A 98 -1.54 -2.12 8.53
CA THR A 98 -0.23 -2.32 9.15
C THR A 98 0.76 -1.22 8.75
N GLY A 99 0.82 -0.88 7.45
CA GLY A 99 1.68 0.19 6.95
C GLY A 99 1.31 1.56 7.54
N ALA A 100 0.02 1.89 7.58
CA ALA A 100 -0.45 3.14 8.19
C ALA A 100 -0.14 3.23 9.69
N TYR A 101 -0.34 2.13 10.43
CA TYR A 101 0.01 2.05 11.84
C TYR A 101 1.50 2.24 12.10
N ARG A 102 2.37 1.65 11.25
CA ARG A 102 3.81 1.88 11.32
C ARG A 102 4.19 3.34 11.06
N VAL A 103 3.55 3.99 10.08
CA VAL A 103 3.77 5.42 9.83
C VAL A 103 3.31 6.24 11.03
N TYR A 104 2.16 5.93 11.62
CA TYR A 104 1.65 6.61 12.81
C TYR A 104 2.67 6.55 13.96
N THR A 105 3.12 5.37 14.36
CA THR A 105 4.06 5.20 15.48
C THR A 105 5.44 5.79 15.20
N GLN A 106 5.98 5.57 13.99
CA GLN A 106 7.33 6.05 13.64
C GLN A 106 7.41 7.54 13.34
N SER A 107 6.29 8.19 13.05
CA SER A 107 6.21 9.65 12.90
C SER A 107 5.94 10.38 14.21
N ASN A 108 6.11 9.69 15.35
CA ASN A 108 5.75 10.19 16.68
C ASN A 108 4.27 10.61 16.74
N TYR A 109 3.39 9.70 16.30
CA TYR A 109 1.93 9.82 16.37
C TYR A 109 1.33 10.95 15.53
N ASN A 110 1.94 11.29 14.39
CA ASN A 110 1.43 12.32 13.48
C ASN A 110 0.20 11.83 12.70
N ILE A 111 -0.99 12.10 13.23
CA ILE A 111 -2.26 11.67 12.63
C ILE A 111 -2.54 12.34 11.29
N GLY A 112 -2.15 13.60 11.11
CA GLY A 112 -2.33 14.35 9.86
C GLY A 112 -1.56 13.72 8.70
N LEU A 113 -0.32 13.26 8.95
CA LEU A 113 0.47 12.52 7.97
C LEU A 113 -0.25 11.23 7.53
N VAL A 114 -0.80 10.49 8.50
CA VAL A 114 -1.51 9.23 8.22
C VAL A 114 -2.82 9.48 7.48
N MET A 115 -3.56 10.53 7.82
CA MET A 115 -4.75 10.96 7.10
C MET A 115 -4.45 11.24 5.63
N HIS A 116 -3.39 12.00 5.35
CA HIS A 116 -2.94 12.26 3.98
C HIS A 116 -2.54 10.97 3.26
N LEU A 117 -1.76 10.10 3.90
CA LEU A 117 -1.32 8.82 3.34
C LEU A 117 -2.50 7.90 2.98
N LEU A 118 -3.52 7.86 3.83
CA LEU A 118 -4.72 7.03 3.63
C LEU A 118 -5.78 7.71 2.77
N ASN A 119 -5.61 8.99 2.43
CA ASN A 119 -6.59 9.83 1.76
C ASN A 119 -7.94 9.92 2.50
N HIS A 120 -7.89 9.95 3.83
CA HIS A 120 -9.06 10.06 4.71
C HIS A 120 -9.47 11.53 4.90
N SER A 121 -10.77 11.79 4.95
CA SER A 121 -11.31 13.15 5.10
C SER A 121 -11.47 13.60 6.56
N SER A 122 -11.29 12.70 7.53
CA SER A 122 -11.40 13.04 8.94
C SER A 122 -10.43 12.24 9.80
N GLU A 123 -10.06 12.84 10.92
CA GLU A 123 -9.23 12.21 11.95
C GLU A 123 -9.95 11.01 12.57
N ALA A 124 -11.22 11.17 12.92
CA ALA A 124 -12.04 10.09 13.48
C ALA A 124 -12.04 8.82 12.60
N MET A 125 -12.16 8.99 11.27
CA MET A 125 -12.06 7.85 10.34
C MET A 125 -10.70 7.16 10.40
N THR A 126 -9.63 7.94 10.59
CA THR A 126 -8.26 7.44 10.65
C THR A 126 -7.96 6.73 11.96
N LEU A 127 -8.43 7.25 13.09
CA LEU A 127 -8.31 6.59 14.40
C LEU A 127 -9.00 5.22 14.39
N VAL A 128 -10.23 5.16 13.89
CA VAL A 128 -10.97 3.89 13.70
C VAL A 128 -10.22 2.94 12.77
N TYR A 129 -9.64 3.47 11.68
CA TYR A 129 -8.90 2.64 10.73
C TYR A 129 -7.61 2.04 11.32
N LEU A 130 -6.91 2.81 12.15
CA LEU A 130 -5.71 2.37 12.87
C LEU A 130 -6.03 1.37 13.99
N GLY A 131 -7.30 1.24 14.38
CA GLY A 131 -7.69 0.37 15.48
C GLY A 131 -7.12 0.85 16.81
N LEU A 132 -6.93 2.16 16.96
CA LEU A 132 -6.57 2.77 18.24
C LEU A 132 -7.80 2.66 19.14
N ASP A 133 -7.82 1.60 19.93
CA ASP A 133 -8.85 1.34 20.91
C ASP A 133 -8.55 2.06 22.23
N GLN A 134 -9.46 1.90 23.17
CA GLN A 134 -9.33 2.47 24.49
C GLN A 134 -8.07 1.98 25.21
N ALA A 135 -7.65 0.71 25.04
CA ALA A 135 -6.44 0.17 25.65
C ALA A 135 -5.17 0.86 25.13
N SER A 136 -5.09 1.15 23.83
CA SER A 136 -3.98 1.93 23.26
C SER A 136 -3.95 3.36 23.79
N THR A 137 -5.12 3.95 24.05
CA THR A 137 -5.25 5.30 24.62
C THR A 137 -4.78 5.32 26.07
N GLU A 138 -5.22 4.36 26.88
CA GLU A 138 -4.82 4.20 28.28
C GLU A 138 -3.30 3.99 28.41
N SER A 139 -2.71 3.11 27.59
CA SER A 139 -1.25 2.91 27.60
C SER A 139 -0.46 4.16 27.21
N MET A 140 -1.00 5.04 26.36
CA MET A 140 -0.35 6.32 26.03
C MET A 140 -0.46 7.31 27.19
N LEU A 141 -1.62 7.35 27.85
CA LEU A 141 -1.85 8.21 29.03
C LEU A 141 -0.93 7.83 30.19
N ASP A 142 -0.63 6.54 30.40
CA ASP A 142 0.29 6.07 31.44
C ASP A 142 1.73 6.58 31.27
N GLN A 143 2.12 6.99 30.05
CA GLN A 143 3.45 7.55 29.78
C GLN A 143 3.50 9.07 29.91
N ILE A 144 2.35 9.73 30.16
CA ILE A 144 2.30 11.17 30.34
C ILE A 144 2.57 11.48 31.81
N ASP A 145 3.66 12.21 32.05
CA ASP A 145 3.90 12.86 33.35
C ASP A 145 3.06 14.13 33.43
N PHE A 146 2.06 14.12 34.31
CA PHE A 146 1.18 15.27 34.54
C PHE A 146 1.74 16.25 35.61
N GLY A 147 2.88 15.92 36.24
CA GLY A 147 3.49 16.67 37.35
C GLY A 147 3.32 16.01 38.72
#